data_AF-A0A0D3ISE8-F1
#
_entry.id   AF-A0A0D3ISE8-F1
#
_cell.length_a   1.000
_cell.length_b   1.000
_cell.length_c   1.000
_cell.angle_alpha   90.00
_cell.angle_beta   90.00
_cell.angle_gamma   90.00
#
_symmetry.space_group_name_H-M   'P 1'
#
loop_
_entity.id
_entity.type
_entity.pdbx_description
1 polymer ?
#
loop_
_entity_poly.entity_id
_entity_poly.type
_entity_poly.pdbx_seq_one_letter_code
_entity_poly.pdbx_strand_id
1 'polypeptide(L)'
;MARRRLPDALKEGRAEVLSHDQEKLLRREEAVQRQLNAAVERYAAALELFDQWRAQGVKTAAELERALGGKSEPEQLAELRRQIEMRTVGCGWTHFETKWGFFSDERSHKIEDLKRMLLDDILPYEFQLRRLKKLPTEAAPPQLRVRSIKTLGTADADVLRLEQQSIFNVSNLLPKAKAARERREAAGISDSVEVRQDREAPPFDTRLVGKWLEVCWPYKEEGRTVKIWAAGRVKRVADGLTDKRSPRARKILPAGMLLWAWDADPEYDEPAGERWIAFLPEKWNRPVSYGWRLDPRELGATGPPRTPLIEEEEEEEAPRARR
;
A
#
# COMPACT_ATOMS: atom_id res chain seq x y z
N MET A 1 40.13 -11.99 60.38
CA MET A 1 39.65 -12.46 59.05
C MET A 1 38.21 -12.04 58.72
N ALA A 2 37.31 -11.75 59.68
CA ALA A 2 35.88 -11.47 59.38
C ALA A 2 35.52 -10.01 59.00
N ARG A 3 36.34 -9.00 59.33
CA ARG A 3 36.01 -7.58 59.11
C ARG A 3 36.20 -7.06 57.68
N ARG A 4 36.88 -7.81 56.79
CA ARG A 4 37.06 -7.42 55.38
C ARG A 4 35.94 -7.90 54.45
N ARG A 5 35.07 -8.83 54.89
CA ARG A 5 34.01 -9.42 54.03
C ARG A 5 32.76 -8.56 53.88
N LEU A 6 32.46 -7.71 54.86
CA LEU A 6 31.27 -6.84 54.87
C LEU A 6 31.31 -5.71 53.83
N PRO A 7 32.42 -4.96 53.66
CA PRO A 7 32.53 -3.94 52.62
C PRO A 7 32.48 -4.52 51.21
N ASP A 8 33.08 -5.69 51.01
CA ASP A 8 33.10 -6.38 49.72
C ASP A 8 31.71 -6.93 49.36
N ALA A 9 30.99 -7.55 50.32
CA ALA A 9 29.61 -7.97 50.14
C ALA A 9 28.63 -6.80 49.86
N LEU A 10 28.86 -5.62 50.47
CA LEU A 10 28.07 -4.41 50.18
C LEU A 10 28.37 -3.84 48.80
N LYS A 11 29.61 -3.95 48.30
CA LYS A 11 29.97 -3.56 46.94
C LYS A 11 29.38 -4.52 45.91
N GLU A 12 29.45 -5.82 46.17
CA GLU A 12 28.84 -6.87 45.34
C GLU A 12 27.32 -6.69 45.26
N GLY A 13 26.63 -6.53 46.40
CA GLY A 13 25.18 -6.29 46.41
C GLY A 13 24.77 -4.98 45.69
N ARG A 14 25.58 -3.92 45.78
CA ARG A 14 25.34 -2.69 44.99
C ARG A 14 25.56 -2.92 43.49
N ALA A 15 26.57 -3.70 43.11
CA ALA A 15 26.84 -4.03 41.72
C ALA A 15 25.73 -4.92 41.12
N GLU A 16 25.18 -5.86 41.90
CA GLU A 16 24.04 -6.70 41.50
C GLU A 16 22.75 -5.89 41.32
N VAL A 17 22.47 -4.92 42.21
CA VAL A 17 21.32 -4.02 42.06
C VAL A 17 21.48 -3.16 40.80
N LEU A 18 22.67 -2.59 40.58
CA LEU A 18 22.95 -1.78 39.38
C LEU A 18 22.85 -2.59 38.09
N SER A 19 23.33 -3.84 38.07
CA SER A 19 23.24 -4.70 36.88
C SER A 19 21.80 -5.08 36.57
N HIS A 20 21.00 -5.37 37.60
CA HIS A 20 19.59 -5.68 37.48
C HIS A 20 18.76 -4.47 37.02
N ASP A 21 19.10 -3.26 37.49
CA ASP A 21 18.44 -2.04 37.03
C ASP A 21 18.80 -1.69 35.58
N GLN A 22 20.06 -1.90 35.18
CA GLN A 22 20.48 -1.79 33.77
C GLN A 22 19.76 -2.80 32.87
N GLU A 23 19.65 -4.07 33.30
CA GLU A 23 18.93 -5.09 32.54
C GLU A 23 17.44 -4.74 32.38
N LYS A 24 16.80 -4.20 33.44
CA LYS A 24 15.42 -3.71 33.37
C LYS A 24 15.26 -2.55 32.39
N LEU A 25 16.21 -1.60 32.36
CA LEU A 25 16.21 -0.50 31.41
C LEU A 25 16.34 -1.02 29.97
N LEU A 26 17.30 -1.91 29.70
CA LEU A 26 17.49 -2.51 28.37
C LEU A 26 16.22 -3.25 27.90
N ARG A 27 15.60 -4.08 28.74
CA ARG A 27 14.36 -4.78 28.40
C ARG A 27 13.22 -3.81 28.08
N ARG A 28 13.16 -2.65 28.75
CA ARG A 28 12.16 -1.61 28.49
C ARG A 28 12.44 -0.89 27.18
N GLU A 29 13.69 -0.52 26.92
CA GLU A 29 14.12 0.07 25.65
C GLU A 29 13.79 -0.86 24.48
N GLU A 30 14.09 -2.16 24.60
CA GLU A 30 13.69 -3.16 23.60
C GLU A 30 12.17 -3.23 23.41
N ALA A 31 11.39 -3.20 24.50
CA ALA A 31 9.93 -3.24 24.41
C ALA A 31 9.36 -2.00 23.73
N VAL A 32 9.88 -0.82 24.05
CA VAL A 32 9.56 0.46 23.40
C VAL A 32 9.93 0.41 21.92
N GLN A 33 11.12 -0.08 21.58
CA GLN A 33 11.57 -0.19 20.20
C GLN A 33 10.70 -1.17 19.39
N ARG A 34 10.29 -2.30 19.98
CA ARG A 34 9.34 -3.23 19.35
C ARG A 34 7.99 -2.58 19.10
N GLN A 35 7.47 -1.80 20.06
CA GLN A 35 6.23 -1.05 19.89
C GLN A 35 6.35 0.00 18.79
N LEU A 36 7.49 0.71 18.73
CA LEU A 36 7.77 1.70 17.69
C LEU A 36 7.83 1.05 16.32
N ASN A 37 8.54 -0.07 16.17
CA ASN A 37 8.59 -0.79 14.90
C ASN A 37 7.19 -1.27 14.48
N ALA A 38 6.42 -1.83 15.40
CA ALA A 38 5.04 -2.24 15.11
C ALA A 38 4.15 -1.04 14.71
N ALA A 39 4.36 0.13 15.32
CA ALA A 39 3.66 1.36 14.96
C ALA A 39 4.00 1.82 13.54
N VAL A 40 5.29 1.83 13.20
CA VAL A 40 5.80 2.19 11.86
C VAL A 40 5.20 1.26 10.81
N GLU A 41 5.24 -0.04 11.04
CA GLU A 41 4.69 -1.03 10.11
C GLU A 41 3.17 -0.87 9.94
N ARG A 42 2.44 -0.63 11.04
CA ARG A 42 0.99 -0.32 10.95
C ARG A 42 0.72 0.96 10.18
N TYR A 43 1.52 2.00 10.39
CA TYR A 43 1.32 3.26 9.69
C TYR A 43 1.62 3.16 8.20
N ALA A 44 2.66 2.41 7.83
CA ALA A 44 2.95 2.11 6.43
C ALA A 44 1.79 1.36 5.76
N ALA A 45 1.20 0.37 6.43
CA ALA A 45 0.01 -0.32 5.92
C ALA A 45 -1.22 0.61 5.82
N ALA A 46 -1.41 1.52 6.78
CA ALA A 46 -2.47 2.51 6.73
C ALA A 46 -2.31 3.49 5.56
N LEU A 47 -1.08 3.92 5.24
CA LEU A 47 -0.79 4.75 4.06
C LEU A 47 -1.19 4.02 2.77
N GLU A 48 -0.79 2.77 2.62
CA GLU A 48 -1.15 1.94 1.46
C GLU A 48 -2.67 1.77 1.34
N LEU A 49 -3.35 1.45 2.45
CA LEU A 49 -4.80 1.30 2.50
C LEU A 49 -5.56 2.62 2.23
N PHE A 50 -4.99 3.76 2.63
CA PHE A 50 -5.57 5.07 2.34
C PHE A 50 -5.46 5.43 0.85
N ASP A 51 -4.32 5.15 0.22
CA ASP A 51 -4.14 5.31 -1.23
C ASP A 51 -5.12 4.39 -1.99
N GLN A 52 -5.27 3.13 -1.54
CA GLN A 52 -6.24 2.18 -2.07
C GLN A 52 -7.68 2.67 -1.92
N TRP A 53 -8.04 3.25 -0.77
CA TRP A 53 -9.37 3.82 -0.55
C TRP A 53 -9.68 4.93 -1.55
N ARG A 54 -8.71 5.82 -1.81
CA ARG A 54 -8.88 6.91 -2.79
C ARG A 54 -9.04 6.41 -4.21
N ALA A 55 -8.28 5.39 -4.61
CA ALA A 55 -8.28 4.86 -5.97
C ALA A 55 -9.45 3.89 -6.23
N GLN A 56 -9.74 2.99 -5.28
CA GLN A 56 -10.59 1.81 -5.47
C GLN A 56 -11.70 1.66 -4.40
N GLY A 57 -11.91 2.66 -3.54
CA GLY A 57 -12.98 2.63 -2.53
C GLY A 57 -14.37 2.67 -3.17
N VAL A 58 -15.20 1.67 -2.88
CA VAL A 58 -16.60 1.64 -3.37
C VAL A 58 -17.44 2.70 -2.65
N LYS A 59 -18.33 3.38 -3.36
CA LYS A 59 -19.17 4.46 -2.81
C LYS A 59 -20.64 4.07 -2.73
N THR A 60 -21.05 3.04 -3.46
CA THR A 60 -22.45 2.62 -3.60
C THR A 60 -22.59 1.11 -3.57
N ALA A 61 -23.80 0.62 -3.28
CA ALA A 61 -24.12 -0.81 -3.34
C ALA A 61 -23.90 -1.40 -4.74
N ALA A 62 -24.24 -0.66 -5.80
CA ALA A 62 -24.02 -1.10 -7.18
C ALA A 62 -22.53 -1.28 -7.51
N GLU A 63 -21.66 -0.38 -7.02
CA GLU A 63 -20.20 -0.52 -7.18
C GLU A 63 -19.64 -1.69 -6.37
N LEU A 64 -20.20 -1.97 -5.19
CA LEU A 64 -19.83 -3.12 -4.39
C LEU A 64 -20.21 -4.43 -5.10
N GLU A 65 -21.43 -4.56 -5.59
CA GLU A 65 -21.86 -5.75 -6.33
C GLU A 65 -21.04 -5.96 -7.61
N ARG A 66 -20.68 -4.88 -8.32
CA ARG A 66 -19.75 -4.97 -9.45
C ARG A 66 -18.36 -5.44 -9.02
N ALA A 67 -17.87 -5.00 -7.87
CA ALA A 67 -16.57 -5.40 -7.33
C ALA A 67 -16.54 -6.88 -6.87
N LEU A 68 -17.70 -7.44 -6.50
CA LEU A 68 -17.85 -8.84 -6.08
C LEU A 68 -18.26 -9.77 -7.22
N GLY A 69 -18.83 -9.23 -8.30
CA GLY A 69 -19.29 -9.98 -9.46
C GLY A 69 -18.19 -10.85 -10.08
N GLY A 70 -18.49 -12.13 -10.29
CA GLY A 70 -17.59 -13.09 -10.92
C GLY A 70 -16.43 -13.59 -10.04
N LYS A 71 -16.34 -13.14 -8.78
CA LYS A 71 -15.35 -13.62 -7.80
C LYS A 71 -15.86 -14.85 -7.04
N SER A 72 -14.95 -15.73 -6.65
CA SER A 72 -15.23 -16.85 -5.75
C SER A 72 -15.50 -16.36 -4.31
N GLU A 73 -16.16 -17.18 -3.48
CA GLU A 73 -16.44 -16.87 -2.08
C GLU A 73 -15.21 -16.36 -1.27
N PRO A 74 -14.03 -16.99 -1.33
CA PRO A 74 -12.84 -16.47 -0.62
C PRO A 74 -12.36 -15.13 -1.18
N GLU A 75 -12.45 -14.91 -2.49
CA GLU A 75 -12.07 -13.64 -3.12
C GLU A 75 -13.06 -12.52 -2.78
N GLN A 76 -14.35 -12.84 -2.65
CA GLN A 76 -15.37 -11.91 -2.18
C GLN A 76 -15.11 -11.47 -0.73
N LEU A 77 -14.78 -12.44 0.14
CA LEU A 77 -14.43 -12.15 1.53
C LEU A 77 -13.16 -11.29 1.62
N ALA A 78 -12.14 -11.60 0.82
CA ALA A 78 -10.92 -10.81 0.76
C ALA A 78 -11.18 -9.37 0.30
N GLU A 79 -12.01 -9.17 -0.74
CA GLU A 79 -12.39 -7.83 -1.22
C GLU A 79 -13.20 -7.05 -0.17
N LEU A 80 -14.19 -7.69 0.48
CA LEU A 80 -14.98 -7.05 1.54
C LEU A 80 -14.10 -6.61 2.71
N ARG A 81 -13.24 -7.52 3.17
CA ARG A 81 -12.26 -7.22 4.21
C ARG A 81 -11.39 -6.03 3.81
N ARG A 82 -10.86 -6.02 2.59
CA ARG A 82 -10.04 -4.94 2.05
C ARG A 82 -10.80 -3.60 2.06
N GLN A 83 -12.06 -3.57 1.61
CA GLN A 83 -12.90 -2.35 1.60
C GLN A 83 -13.18 -1.81 3.01
N ILE A 84 -13.28 -2.68 4.00
CA ILE A 84 -13.45 -2.30 5.41
C ILE A 84 -12.12 -1.79 5.98
N GLU A 85 -11.02 -2.52 5.78
CA GLU A 85 -9.67 -2.14 6.27
C GLU A 85 -9.18 -0.81 5.67
N MET A 86 -9.49 -0.54 4.40
CA MET A 86 -9.28 0.77 3.75
C MET A 86 -9.82 1.95 4.57
N ARG A 87 -10.93 1.75 5.29
CA ARG A 87 -11.61 2.78 6.07
C ARG A 87 -11.26 2.73 7.55
N THR A 88 -11.25 1.54 8.15
CA THR A 88 -10.95 1.39 9.58
C THR A 88 -9.48 1.67 9.87
N VAL A 89 -8.57 1.13 9.04
CA VAL A 89 -7.12 1.31 9.20
C VAL A 89 -6.63 2.52 8.40
N GLY A 90 -6.97 2.62 7.12
CA GLY A 90 -6.48 3.72 6.26
C GLY A 90 -7.02 5.09 6.68
N CYS A 91 -8.34 5.20 6.89
CA CYS A 91 -8.99 6.45 7.33
C CYS A 91 -9.06 6.60 8.86
N GLY A 92 -8.66 5.58 9.63
CA GLY A 92 -8.65 5.61 11.09
C GLY A 92 -10.02 5.53 11.76
N TRP A 93 -11.03 4.98 11.08
CA TRP A 93 -12.38 4.82 11.64
C TRP A 93 -12.45 3.61 12.58
N THR A 94 -11.72 3.67 13.68
CA THR A 94 -11.54 2.56 14.63
C THR A 94 -12.82 2.12 15.32
N HIS A 95 -13.89 2.91 15.28
CA HIS A 95 -15.21 2.54 15.80
C HIS A 95 -15.91 1.46 14.96
N PHE A 96 -15.48 1.24 13.71
CA PHE A 96 -15.92 0.12 12.87
C PHE A 96 -14.90 -1.03 12.80
N GLU A 97 -13.85 -1.01 13.65
CA GLU A 97 -12.81 -2.03 13.63
C GLU A 97 -13.37 -3.40 14.07
N THR A 98 -13.35 -4.37 13.15
CA THR A 98 -13.72 -5.76 13.41
C THR A 98 -12.47 -6.59 13.71
N LYS A 99 -12.55 -7.51 14.68
CA LYS A 99 -11.46 -8.45 14.95
C LYS A 99 -11.48 -9.58 13.93
N TRP A 100 -10.59 -9.51 12.95
CA TRP A 100 -10.30 -10.63 12.04
C TRP A 100 -9.63 -11.75 12.83
N GLY A 101 -10.32 -12.86 13.11
CA GLY A 101 -9.75 -13.98 13.86
C GLY A 101 -9.48 -15.22 13.01
N PHE A 102 -8.50 -16.01 13.46
CA PHE A 102 -8.27 -17.40 13.06
C PHE A 102 -9.13 -18.38 13.89
N PHE A 103 -9.57 -17.94 15.09
CA PHE A 103 -10.43 -18.67 16.04
C PHE A 103 -11.64 -17.83 16.52
N SER A 104 -11.87 -16.65 15.94
CA SER A 104 -13.12 -15.93 16.19
C SER A 104 -14.19 -16.69 15.41
N ASP A 105 -15.14 -17.29 16.11
CA ASP A 105 -16.28 -18.08 15.62
C ASP A 105 -16.41 -18.10 14.09
N GLU A 106 -16.41 -19.30 13.50
CA GLU A 106 -16.71 -19.62 12.09
C GLU A 106 -18.00 -18.96 11.53
N ARG A 107 -18.72 -18.19 12.36
CA ARG A 107 -19.96 -17.47 12.08
C ARG A 107 -19.84 -15.94 12.05
N SER A 108 -18.70 -15.33 12.38
CA SER A 108 -18.59 -13.86 12.57
C SER A 108 -18.27 -13.04 11.32
N HIS A 109 -17.85 -13.70 10.23
CA HIS A 109 -17.45 -13.01 8.99
C HIS A 109 -18.15 -13.62 7.77
N LYS A 110 -19.47 -13.83 7.86
CA LYS A 110 -20.24 -14.17 6.66
C LYS A 110 -20.22 -12.99 5.70
N ILE A 111 -20.19 -13.28 4.40
CA ILE A 111 -20.20 -12.27 3.34
C ILE A 111 -21.35 -11.27 3.54
N GLU A 112 -22.53 -11.76 3.90
CA GLU A 112 -23.71 -10.90 4.12
C GLU A 112 -23.57 -9.97 5.34
N ASP A 113 -22.95 -10.42 6.43
CA ASP A 113 -22.74 -9.58 7.60
C ASP A 113 -21.71 -8.48 7.31
N LEU A 114 -20.66 -8.79 6.54
CA LEU A 114 -19.67 -7.82 6.09
C LEU A 114 -20.26 -6.82 5.07
N LYS A 115 -21.11 -7.29 4.15
CA LYS A 115 -21.86 -6.43 3.24
C LYS A 115 -22.74 -5.46 4.02
N ARG A 116 -23.51 -5.96 4.99
CA ARG A 116 -24.39 -5.14 5.84
C ARG A 116 -23.58 -4.07 6.57
N MET A 117 -22.49 -4.45 7.22
CA MET A 117 -21.63 -3.48 7.92
C MET A 117 -21.08 -2.40 6.98
N LEU A 118 -20.65 -2.79 5.77
CA LEU A 118 -20.15 -1.83 4.79
C LEU A 118 -21.26 -0.88 4.29
N LEU A 119 -22.42 -1.41 3.93
CA LEU A 119 -23.50 -0.66 3.29
C LEU A 119 -24.36 0.16 4.27
N ASP A 120 -24.63 -0.37 5.46
CA ASP A 120 -25.57 0.23 6.41
C ASP A 120 -24.88 1.10 7.46
N ASP A 121 -23.63 0.79 7.82
CA ASP A 121 -22.90 1.52 8.86
C ASP A 121 -21.81 2.43 8.26
N ILE A 122 -20.89 1.84 7.49
CA ILE A 122 -19.65 2.50 7.08
C ILE A 122 -19.89 3.52 5.94
N LEU A 123 -20.59 3.14 4.87
CA LEU A 123 -20.85 4.05 3.74
C LEU A 123 -21.73 5.24 4.11
N PRO A 124 -22.79 5.10 4.94
CA PRO A 124 -23.56 6.24 5.40
C PRO A 124 -22.75 7.21 6.25
N TYR A 125 -21.85 6.69 7.11
CA TYR A 125 -20.90 7.52 7.85
C TYR A 125 -19.94 8.28 6.92
N GLU A 126 -19.37 7.60 5.92
CA GLU A 126 -18.54 8.22 4.89
C GLU A 126 -19.29 9.34 4.15
N PHE A 127 -20.54 9.08 3.78
CA PHE A 127 -21.40 10.05 3.08
C PHE A 127 -21.66 11.29 3.92
N GLN A 128 -21.94 11.12 5.22
CA GLN A 128 -22.11 12.23 6.16
C GLN A 128 -20.83 13.06 6.28
N LEU A 129 -19.66 12.42 6.44
CA LEU A 129 -18.38 13.12 6.49
C LEU A 129 -18.08 13.88 5.20
N ARG A 130 -18.41 13.30 4.04
CA ARG A 130 -18.28 13.95 2.73
C ARG A 130 -19.14 15.20 2.64
N ARG A 131 -20.41 15.12 3.04
CA ARG A 131 -21.33 16.25 3.08
C ARG A 131 -20.84 17.36 4.00
N LEU A 132 -20.23 17.01 5.12
CA LEU A 132 -19.64 17.95 6.08
C LEU A 132 -18.24 18.46 5.67
N LYS A 133 -17.69 18.00 4.54
CA LYS A 133 -16.30 18.28 4.10
C LYS A 133 -15.26 17.93 5.16
N LYS A 134 -15.51 16.87 5.94
CA LYS A 134 -14.63 16.37 7.02
C LYS A 134 -14.00 15.01 6.67
N LEU A 135 -13.87 14.69 5.39
CA LEU A 135 -13.16 13.48 4.97
C LEU A 135 -11.66 13.61 5.28
N PRO A 136 -10.99 12.52 5.69
CA PRO A 136 -9.56 12.55 5.92
C PRO A 136 -8.79 12.93 4.65
N THR A 137 -7.88 13.89 4.78
CA THR A 137 -6.98 14.32 3.71
C THR A 137 -5.69 13.49 3.66
N GLU A 138 -5.34 12.84 4.77
CA GLU A 138 -4.16 12.02 4.95
C GLU A 138 -4.53 10.74 5.72
N ALA A 139 -3.70 9.70 5.58
CA ALA A 139 -3.89 8.45 6.31
C ALA A 139 -3.80 8.71 7.82
N ALA A 140 -4.71 8.08 8.58
CA ALA A 140 -4.73 8.26 10.01
C ALA A 140 -3.47 7.66 10.67
N PRO A 141 -2.76 8.41 11.53
CA PRO A 141 -1.67 7.83 12.30
C PRO A 141 -2.22 6.74 13.22
N PRO A 142 -1.47 5.64 13.44
CA PRO A 142 -1.94 4.55 14.28
C PRO A 142 -2.19 5.04 15.70
N GLN A 143 -3.35 4.68 16.26
CA GLN A 143 -3.65 4.96 17.66
C GLN A 143 -2.81 4.03 18.54
N LEU A 144 -1.76 4.58 19.14
CA LEU A 144 -0.86 3.82 19.99
C LEU A 144 -1.43 3.76 21.39
N ARG A 145 -2.02 2.60 21.70
CA ARG A 145 -2.42 2.27 23.06
C ARG A 145 -1.15 1.92 23.84
N VAL A 146 -0.47 2.93 24.37
CA VAL A 146 0.53 2.72 25.41
C VAL A 146 -0.24 2.09 26.57
N ARG A 147 0.01 0.79 26.84
CA ARG A 147 -0.44 0.21 28.09
C ARG A 147 0.33 0.95 29.16
N SER A 148 -0.31 1.92 29.83
CA SER A 148 0.24 2.54 31.03
C SER A 148 0.50 1.41 32.02
N ILE A 149 1.77 1.03 32.17
CA ILE A 149 2.16 0.08 33.19
C ILE A 149 1.85 0.80 34.50
N LYS A 150 0.94 0.25 35.32
CA LYS A 150 0.67 0.80 36.65
C LYS A 150 1.98 0.74 37.44
N THR A 151 2.69 1.85 37.51
CA THR A 151 3.89 1.98 38.34
C THR A 151 3.40 2.06 39.78
N LEU A 152 3.71 1.04 40.59
CA LEU A 152 3.51 1.14 42.02
C LEU A 152 4.74 1.89 42.58
N GLY A 153 4.59 3.17 42.92
CA GLY A 153 5.67 4.04 43.44
C GLY A 153 5.93 5.29 42.58
N THR A 154 6.93 6.09 42.97
CA THR A 154 7.41 7.26 42.21
C THR A 154 8.13 6.79 40.95
N ALA A 155 7.72 7.29 39.77
CA ALA A 155 8.37 6.96 38.51
C ALA A 155 9.82 7.49 38.48
N ASP A 156 10.74 6.64 38.04
CA ASP A 156 12.15 7.00 37.91
C ASP A 156 12.35 8.09 36.86
N ALA A 157 13.33 8.99 37.05
CA ALA A 157 13.56 10.10 36.11
C ALA A 157 13.91 9.59 34.70
N ASP A 158 14.61 8.46 34.62
CA ASP A 158 14.93 7.79 33.36
C ASP A 158 13.70 7.16 32.70
N VAL A 159 12.71 6.72 33.50
CA VAL A 159 11.42 6.24 32.99
C VAL A 159 10.63 7.37 32.36
N LEU A 160 10.57 8.53 33.01
CA LEU A 160 9.92 9.73 32.47
C LEU A 160 10.63 10.22 31.20
N ARG A 161 11.96 10.13 31.14
CA ARG A 161 12.74 10.51 29.95
C ARG A 161 12.49 9.56 28.77
N LEU A 162 12.45 8.25 29.03
CA LEU A 162 12.12 7.25 28.02
C LEU A 162 10.67 7.41 27.55
N GLU A 163 9.72 7.70 28.44
CA GLU A 163 8.35 8.03 28.05
C GLU A 163 8.29 9.32 27.23
N GLN A 164 9.00 10.38 27.60
CA GLN A 164 9.06 11.64 26.82
C GLN A 164 9.71 11.47 25.44
N GLN A 165 10.73 10.62 25.31
CA GLN A 165 11.35 10.28 24.02
C GLN A 165 10.49 9.28 23.22
N SER A 166 9.76 8.41 23.91
CA SER A 166 8.86 7.39 23.35
C SER A 166 7.46 7.92 23.07
N ILE A 167 7.06 9.11 23.53
CA ILE A 167 5.84 9.80 23.12
C ILE A 167 6.07 10.27 21.69
N PHE A 168 5.99 9.27 20.81
CA PHE A 168 5.56 9.27 19.43
C PHE A 168 5.41 10.66 18.84
N ASN A 169 6.54 11.27 18.48
CA ASN A 169 6.51 12.40 17.59
C ASN A 169 6.01 11.90 16.22
N VAL A 170 4.73 12.14 15.92
CA VAL A 170 4.07 11.74 14.67
C VAL A 170 4.86 12.22 13.46
N SER A 171 5.57 13.36 13.58
CA SER A 171 6.44 13.89 12.52
C SER A 171 7.62 12.97 12.19
N ASN A 172 8.11 12.17 13.14
CA ASN A 172 9.18 11.19 12.93
C ASN A 172 8.66 9.81 12.51
N LEU A 173 7.37 9.52 12.75
CA LEU A 173 6.74 8.27 12.33
C LEU A 173 6.47 8.25 10.83
N LEU A 174 5.98 9.36 10.26
CA LEU A 174 5.69 9.45 8.82
C LEU A 174 6.90 9.12 7.92
N PRO A 175 8.10 9.72 8.08
CA PRO A 175 9.24 9.38 7.24
C PRO A 175 9.70 7.93 7.43
N LYS A 176 9.65 7.41 8.66
CA LYS A 176 9.97 6.00 8.94
C LYS A 176 8.97 5.04 8.30
N ALA A 177 7.68 5.40 8.28
CA ALA A 177 6.62 4.63 7.65
C ALA A 177 6.74 4.65 6.12
N LYS A 178 7.09 5.80 5.50
CA LYS A 178 7.38 5.88 4.06
C LYS A 178 8.57 4.98 3.69
N ALA A 179 9.66 5.04 4.45
CA ALA A 179 10.80 4.14 4.26
C ALA A 179 10.46 2.66 4.53
N ALA A 180 9.49 2.37 5.39
CA ALA A 180 9.00 1.00 5.60
C ALA A 180 8.17 0.51 4.40
N ARG A 181 7.33 1.37 3.82
CA ARG A 181 6.61 1.08 2.57
C ARG A 181 7.58 0.79 1.42
N GLU A 182 8.60 1.61 1.22
CA GLU A 182 9.65 1.36 0.20
C GLU A 182 10.33 0.01 0.41
N ARG A 183 10.63 -0.36 1.66
CA ARG A 183 11.18 -1.69 2.00
C ARG A 183 10.22 -2.83 1.65
N ARG A 184 8.90 -2.64 1.83
CA ARG A 184 7.89 -3.65 1.46
C ARG A 184 7.71 -3.79 -0.04
N GLU A 185 7.77 -2.68 -0.77
CA GLU A 185 7.76 -2.69 -2.23
C GLU A 185 9.02 -3.40 -2.75
N ALA A 186 10.20 -3.09 -2.21
CA ALA A 186 11.45 -3.78 -2.55
C ALA A 186 11.45 -5.28 -2.20
N ALA A 187 10.77 -5.66 -1.11
CA ALA A 187 10.60 -7.06 -0.71
C ALA A 187 9.49 -7.80 -1.50
N GLY A 188 8.79 -7.11 -2.41
CA GLY A 188 7.66 -7.68 -3.17
C GLY A 188 6.42 -7.99 -2.33
N ILE A 189 6.32 -7.45 -1.11
CA ILE A 189 5.19 -7.66 -0.19
C ILE A 189 4.01 -6.73 -0.54
N SER A 190 4.33 -5.52 -1.00
CA SER A 190 3.33 -4.53 -1.44
C SER A 190 3.59 -4.16 -2.90
N ASP A 191 2.51 -4.06 -3.68
CA ASP A 191 2.57 -3.66 -5.09
C ASP A 191 1.73 -2.40 -5.29
N SER A 192 2.40 -1.25 -5.24
CA SER A 192 1.74 0.06 -5.40
C SER A 192 1.24 0.29 -6.83
N VAL A 193 1.77 -0.44 -7.81
CA VAL A 193 1.33 -0.40 -9.21
C VAL A 193 -0.01 -1.11 -9.33
N GLU A 194 -0.16 -2.29 -8.72
CA GLU A 194 -1.42 -3.06 -8.70
C GLU A 194 -2.60 -2.22 -8.19
N VAL A 195 -2.37 -1.45 -7.13
CA VAL A 195 -3.39 -0.60 -6.50
C VAL A 195 -3.86 0.54 -7.40
N ARG A 196 -2.97 1.08 -8.23
CA ARG A 196 -3.21 2.28 -9.03
C ARG A 196 -3.83 1.98 -10.39
N GLN A 197 -3.86 0.70 -10.79
CA GLN A 197 -4.55 0.27 -12.00
C GLN A 197 -6.06 0.48 -11.87
N ASP A 198 -6.68 0.75 -13.02
CA ASP A 198 -8.12 0.60 -13.18
C ASP A 198 -8.53 -0.85 -12.94
N ARG A 199 -9.77 -1.05 -12.48
CA ARG A 199 -10.31 -2.40 -12.23
C ARG A 199 -10.57 -3.17 -13.51
N GLU A 200 -10.98 -2.46 -14.56
CA GLU A 200 -11.28 -3.02 -15.87
C GLU A 200 -10.08 -2.84 -16.79
N ALA A 201 -9.79 -3.88 -17.57
CA ALA A 201 -8.73 -3.82 -18.56
C ALA A 201 -9.06 -2.77 -19.62
N PRO A 202 -8.08 -1.96 -20.07
CA PRO A 202 -8.30 -1.07 -21.20
C PRO A 202 -8.61 -1.90 -22.46
N PRO A 203 -9.45 -1.38 -23.36
CA PRO A 203 -9.77 -2.07 -24.61
C PRO A 203 -8.54 -2.21 -25.50
N PHE A 204 -8.48 -3.33 -26.24
CA PHE A 204 -7.38 -3.63 -27.16
C PHE A 204 -7.53 -2.86 -28.48
N ASP A 205 -7.31 -1.54 -28.43
CA ASP A 205 -7.41 -0.66 -29.58
C ASP A 205 -6.13 0.17 -29.80
N THR A 206 -6.16 1.03 -30.81
CA THR A 206 -5.04 1.88 -31.20
C THR A 206 -4.58 2.84 -30.10
N ARG A 207 -5.37 3.07 -29.05
CA ARG A 207 -4.97 3.93 -27.91
C ARG A 207 -3.91 3.28 -27.03
N LEU A 208 -3.72 1.97 -27.13
CA LEU A 208 -2.61 1.29 -26.45
C LEU A 208 -1.29 1.45 -27.19
N VAL A 209 -1.31 1.79 -28.49
CA VAL A 209 -0.09 1.96 -29.29
C VAL A 209 0.74 3.10 -28.70
N GLY A 210 2.01 2.81 -28.42
CA GLY A 210 2.97 3.75 -27.87
C GLY A 210 3.02 3.79 -26.34
N LYS A 211 2.04 3.20 -25.64
CA LYS A 211 2.04 3.11 -24.17
C LYS A 211 2.99 2.04 -23.64
N TRP A 212 3.43 2.22 -22.41
CA TRP A 212 4.20 1.23 -21.65
C TRP A 212 3.29 0.27 -20.88
N LEU A 213 3.56 -1.02 -21.00
CA LEU A 213 2.89 -2.10 -20.29
C LEU A 213 3.92 -2.94 -19.54
N GLU A 214 3.53 -3.40 -18.35
CA GLU A 214 4.23 -4.47 -17.66
C GLU A 214 3.56 -5.82 -17.99
N VAL A 215 4.37 -6.82 -18.32
CA VAL A 215 3.96 -8.19 -18.58
C VAL A 215 4.61 -9.12 -17.57
N CYS A 216 3.80 -9.94 -16.90
CA CYS A 216 4.26 -10.94 -15.95
C CYS A 216 4.92 -12.10 -16.71
N TRP A 217 6.24 -11.98 -16.90
CA TRP A 217 7.05 -12.86 -17.71
C TRP A 217 7.63 -14.00 -16.87
N PRO A 218 7.54 -15.25 -17.33
CA PRO A 218 8.11 -16.39 -16.62
C PRO A 218 9.62 -16.55 -16.93
N TYR A 219 10.46 -16.06 -16.04
CA TYR A 219 11.91 -16.29 -16.06
C TYR A 219 12.28 -17.63 -15.44
N LYS A 220 13.43 -18.18 -15.85
CA LYS A 220 13.99 -19.39 -15.25
C LYS A 220 15.21 -19.02 -14.41
N GLU A 221 15.07 -19.09 -13.10
CA GLU A 221 16.18 -18.90 -12.15
C GLU A 221 16.41 -20.21 -11.39
N GLU A 222 17.66 -20.69 -11.36
CA GLU A 222 18.06 -21.87 -10.57
C GLU A 222 17.13 -23.10 -10.71
N GLY A 223 16.58 -23.32 -11.91
CA GLY A 223 15.65 -24.43 -12.20
C GLY A 223 14.20 -24.21 -11.73
N ARG A 224 13.87 -23.06 -11.13
CA ARG A 224 12.52 -22.62 -10.78
C ARG A 224 12.03 -21.56 -11.75
N THR A 225 10.71 -21.53 -11.99
CA THR A 225 10.10 -20.46 -12.78
C THR A 225 9.69 -19.33 -11.85
N VAL A 226 10.35 -18.19 -11.97
CA VAL A 226 10.02 -16.96 -11.25
C VAL A 226 9.25 -16.06 -12.20
N LYS A 227 8.18 -15.44 -11.71
CA LYS A 227 7.34 -14.55 -12.50
C LYS A 227 7.70 -13.12 -12.15
N ILE A 228 8.18 -12.37 -13.13
CA ILE A 228 8.65 -10.99 -12.93
C ILE A 228 7.85 -10.08 -13.85
N TRP A 229 7.47 -8.90 -13.36
CA TRP A 229 6.84 -7.89 -14.19
C TRP A 229 7.92 -7.22 -15.06
N ALA A 230 7.90 -7.52 -16.35
CA ALA A 230 8.82 -6.96 -17.33
C ALA A 230 8.16 -5.79 -18.05
N ALA A 231 8.83 -4.64 -18.10
CA ALA A 231 8.34 -3.45 -18.79
C ALA A 231 8.59 -3.54 -20.30
N GLY A 232 7.65 -3.03 -21.09
CA GLY A 232 7.85 -2.86 -22.51
C GLY A 232 6.76 -2.02 -23.18
N ARG A 233 7.03 -1.60 -24.40
CA ARG A 233 6.18 -0.70 -25.17
C ARG A 233 5.32 -1.44 -26.17
N VAL A 234 4.05 -1.04 -26.28
CA VAL A 234 3.17 -1.54 -27.34
C VAL A 234 3.53 -0.82 -28.64
N LYS A 235 4.09 -1.55 -29.61
CA LYS A 235 4.40 -0.99 -30.93
C LYS A 235 3.19 -0.97 -31.86
N ARG A 236 2.36 -2.01 -31.82
CA ARG A 236 1.21 -2.20 -32.73
C ARG A 236 0.11 -3.01 -32.07
N VAL A 237 -1.13 -2.82 -32.54
CA VAL A 237 -2.28 -3.67 -32.23
C VAL A 237 -2.71 -4.34 -33.53
N ALA A 238 -2.97 -5.64 -33.49
CA ALA A 238 -3.40 -6.41 -34.64
C ALA A 238 -4.85 -6.05 -35.01
N ASP A 239 -5.08 -5.79 -36.29
CA ASP A 239 -6.41 -5.44 -36.83
C ASP A 239 -7.28 -6.67 -37.17
N GLY A 240 -6.70 -7.87 -37.19
CA GLY A 240 -7.40 -9.09 -37.60
C GLY A 240 -7.42 -9.36 -39.09
N LEU A 241 -6.83 -8.48 -39.91
CA LEU A 241 -6.97 -8.48 -41.37
C LEU A 241 -5.62 -8.52 -42.10
N THR A 242 -4.59 -7.85 -41.58
CA THR A 242 -3.31 -7.69 -42.29
C THR A 242 -2.10 -8.20 -41.53
N ASP A 243 -2.19 -8.28 -40.20
CA ASP A 243 -1.05 -8.60 -39.35
C ASP A 243 -0.72 -10.10 -39.32
N LYS A 244 0.57 -10.42 -39.48
CA LYS A 244 1.11 -11.80 -39.44
C LYS A 244 2.15 -11.92 -38.33
N ARG A 245 2.20 -13.10 -37.70
CA ARG A 245 3.12 -13.40 -36.58
C ARG A 245 4.60 -13.27 -36.95
N SER A 246 4.94 -13.57 -38.20
CA SER A 246 6.27 -13.40 -38.78
C SER A 246 6.15 -13.26 -40.30
N PRO A 247 7.20 -12.76 -41.00
CA PRO A 247 7.19 -12.68 -42.47
C PRO A 247 6.92 -14.01 -43.19
N ARG A 248 7.24 -15.14 -42.54
CA ARG A 248 7.03 -16.50 -43.07
C ARG A 248 5.69 -17.13 -42.67
N ALA A 249 4.91 -16.50 -41.79
CA ALA A 249 3.64 -17.03 -41.32
C ALA A 249 2.50 -16.81 -42.35
N ARG A 250 1.67 -17.84 -42.56
CA ARG A 250 0.51 -17.77 -43.46
C ARG A 250 -0.79 -17.31 -42.77
N LYS A 251 -0.89 -17.50 -41.45
CA LYS A 251 -2.11 -17.19 -40.67
C LYS A 251 -2.08 -15.74 -40.17
N ILE A 252 -3.20 -15.05 -40.33
CA ILE A 252 -3.45 -13.70 -39.83
C ILE A 252 -3.62 -13.77 -38.31
N LEU A 253 -3.10 -12.77 -37.59
CA LEU A 253 -3.27 -12.62 -36.15
C LEU A 253 -4.70 -12.17 -35.84
N PRO A 254 -5.37 -12.70 -34.81
CA PRO A 254 -6.67 -12.20 -34.40
C PRO A 254 -6.60 -10.73 -33.97
N ALA A 255 -7.70 -10.02 -34.18
CA ALA A 255 -7.84 -8.63 -33.75
C ALA A 255 -7.61 -8.49 -32.24
N GLY A 256 -6.87 -7.46 -31.84
CA GLY A 256 -6.57 -7.16 -30.43
C GLY A 256 -5.30 -7.80 -29.87
N MET A 257 -4.54 -8.59 -30.65
CA MET A 257 -3.18 -8.98 -30.24
C MET A 257 -2.26 -7.76 -30.23
N LEU A 258 -1.35 -7.68 -29.26
CA LEU A 258 -0.41 -6.56 -29.13
C LEU A 258 1.00 -7.01 -29.51
N LEU A 259 1.70 -6.18 -30.28
CA LEU A 259 3.14 -6.30 -30.48
C LEU A 259 3.83 -5.58 -29.32
N TRP A 260 4.25 -6.35 -28.33
CA TRP A 260 4.97 -5.85 -27.17
C TRP A 260 6.47 -5.92 -27.42
N ALA A 261 7.16 -4.82 -27.21
CA ALA A 261 8.61 -4.71 -27.37
C ALA A 261 9.26 -4.31 -26.05
N TRP A 262 10.22 -5.09 -25.59
CA TRP A 262 10.97 -4.82 -24.37
C TRP A 262 12.38 -4.34 -24.72
N ASP A 263 12.93 -3.54 -23.82
CA ASP A 263 14.33 -3.11 -23.91
C ASP A 263 15.25 -4.24 -23.43
N ALA A 264 16.53 -4.16 -23.76
CA ALA A 264 17.50 -5.15 -23.29
C ALA A 264 17.60 -5.08 -21.77
N ASP A 265 17.59 -6.25 -21.12
CA ASP A 265 17.73 -6.40 -19.68
C ASP A 265 19.06 -7.10 -19.36
N PRO A 266 20.11 -6.34 -18.98
CA PRO A 266 21.42 -6.90 -18.64
C PRO A 266 21.41 -7.75 -17.37
N GLU A 267 20.46 -7.54 -16.47
CA GLU A 267 20.36 -8.30 -15.20
C GLU A 267 19.95 -9.75 -15.47
N TYR A 268 19.11 -9.95 -16.48
CA TYR A 268 18.58 -11.26 -16.88
C TYR A 268 19.19 -11.83 -18.18
N ASP A 269 20.23 -11.18 -18.71
CA ASP A 269 20.87 -11.50 -20.00
C ASP A 269 19.85 -11.61 -21.16
N GLU A 270 18.78 -10.78 -21.11
CA GLU A 270 17.72 -10.79 -22.10
C GLU A 270 17.96 -9.69 -23.15
N PRO A 271 18.15 -10.03 -24.44
CA PRO A 271 18.31 -9.03 -25.48
C PRO A 271 16.99 -8.31 -25.74
N ALA A 272 17.07 -7.05 -26.18
CA ALA A 272 15.92 -6.30 -26.64
C ALA A 272 15.18 -7.09 -27.74
N GLY A 273 13.86 -7.14 -27.62
CA GLY A 273 13.06 -8.01 -28.47
C GLY A 273 11.64 -7.53 -28.64
N GLU A 274 10.92 -8.19 -29.54
CA GLU A 274 9.53 -7.91 -29.80
C GLU A 274 8.76 -9.21 -29.95
N ARG A 275 7.54 -9.25 -29.42
CA ARG A 275 6.67 -10.41 -29.52
C ARG A 275 5.21 -10.03 -29.62
N TRP A 276 4.53 -10.67 -30.56
CA TRP A 276 3.06 -10.68 -30.59
C TRP A 276 2.52 -11.52 -29.44
N ILE A 277 1.74 -10.88 -28.57
CA ILE A 277 1.12 -11.49 -27.39
C ILE A 277 -0.39 -11.29 -27.45
N ALA A 278 -1.14 -12.35 -27.15
CA ALA A 278 -2.58 -12.28 -26.95
C ALA A 278 -2.82 -12.05 -25.45
N PHE A 279 -3.09 -10.81 -25.09
CA PHE A 279 -3.49 -10.47 -23.73
C PHE A 279 -4.96 -10.79 -23.52
N LEU A 280 -5.30 -11.23 -22.31
CA LEU A 280 -6.67 -11.56 -21.93
C LEU A 280 -7.13 -10.54 -20.88
N PRO A 281 -8.34 -9.95 -21.00
CA PRO A 281 -8.87 -9.05 -19.99
C PRO A 281 -8.92 -9.68 -18.60
N GLU A 282 -9.20 -10.98 -18.52
CA GLU A 282 -9.23 -11.74 -17.26
C GLU A 282 -7.87 -11.84 -16.56
N LYS A 283 -6.77 -11.61 -17.28
CA LYS A 283 -5.40 -11.59 -16.75
C LYS A 283 -4.88 -10.18 -16.45
N TRP A 284 -5.74 -9.18 -16.57
CA TRP A 284 -5.43 -7.80 -16.22
C TRP A 284 -5.09 -7.69 -14.75
N ASN A 285 -3.93 -7.09 -14.47
CA ASN A 285 -3.42 -6.83 -13.13
C ASN A 285 -3.37 -8.08 -12.22
N ARG A 286 -3.08 -9.25 -12.79
CA ARG A 286 -2.93 -10.52 -12.05
C ARG A 286 -1.50 -11.06 -12.17
N PRO A 287 -0.87 -11.54 -11.07
CA PRO A 287 0.49 -12.11 -11.07
C PRO A 287 0.52 -13.56 -11.60
N VAL A 288 -0.06 -13.76 -12.80
CA VAL A 288 -0.09 -15.03 -13.52
C VAL A 288 0.76 -14.93 -14.78
N SER A 289 1.21 -16.05 -15.34
CA SER A 289 2.01 -16.02 -16.57
C SER A 289 1.26 -15.30 -17.71
N TYR A 290 1.91 -14.30 -18.30
CA TYR A 290 1.32 -13.37 -19.27
C TYR A 290 0.16 -12.54 -18.72
N GLY A 291 0.09 -12.36 -17.40
CA GLY A 291 -0.61 -11.25 -16.77
C GLY A 291 -0.04 -9.94 -17.26
N TRP A 292 -0.87 -8.90 -17.30
CA TRP A 292 -0.47 -7.62 -17.89
C TRP A 292 -1.15 -6.46 -17.18
N ARG A 293 -0.47 -5.32 -17.15
CA ARG A 293 -0.97 -4.08 -16.55
C ARG A 293 -0.30 -2.87 -17.19
N LEU A 294 -0.80 -1.66 -16.94
CA LEU A 294 -0.09 -0.45 -17.38
C LEU A 294 1.20 -0.31 -16.57
N ASP A 295 2.27 0.11 -17.23
CA ASP A 295 3.51 0.45 -16.54
C ASP A 295 3.27 1.65 -15.59
N PRO A 296 3.95 1.72 -14.43
CA PRO A 296 3.83 2.85 -13.51
C PRO A 296 3.99 4.24 -14.16
N ARG A 297 4.74 4.35 -15.28
CA ARG A 297 4.87 5.57 -16.08
C ARG A 297 3.55 6.08 -16.65
N GLU A 298 2.62 5.17 -16.95
CA GLU A 298 1.32 5.48 -17.56
C GLU A 298 0.22 5.77 -16.52
N LEU A 299 0.46 5.47 -15.23
CA LEU A 299 -0.52 5.64 -14.15
C LEU A 299 -0.61 7.08 -13.62
N GLY A 300 -0.04 8.04 -14.34
CA GLY A 300 0.13 9.43 -13.96
C GLY A 300 1.21 9.61 -12.89
N ALA A 301 2.02 10.66 -12.95
CA ALA A 301 2.77 11.06 -11.78
C ALA A 301 1.77 11.59 -10.74
N THR A 302 1.62 10.95 -9.58
CA THR A 302 1.29 11.72 -8.37
C THR A 302 2.51 12.57 -8.01
N GLY A 303 2.81 13.54 -8.88
CA GLY A 303 3.65 14.68 -8.53
C GLY A 303 2.93 15.53 -7.48
N PRO A 304 3.66 16.38 -6.75
CA PRO A 304 3.05 17.30 -5.79
C PRO A 304 1.94 18.10 -6.47
N PRO A 305 0.91 18.54 -5.70
CA PRO A 305 -0.24 19.23 -6.26
C PRO A 305 0.23 20.34 -7.18
N ARG A 306 -0.26 20.33 -8.42
CA ARG A 306 -0.17 21.51 -9.27
C ARG A 306 -0.77 22.65 -8.48
N THR A 307 0.07 23.56 -8.02
CA THR A 307 -0.34 24.85 -7.51
C THR A 307 -1.28 25.43 -8.58
N PRO A 308 -2.52 25.81 -8.23
CA PRO A 308 -3.36 26.48 -9.21
C PRO A 308 -2.58 27.68 -9.73
N LEU A 309 -2.44 27.76 -11.05
CA LEU A 309 -2.05 28.99 -11.72
C LEU A 309 -3.08 30.02 -11.28
N ILE A 310 -2.67 30.91 -10.39
CA ILE A 310 -3.34 32.18 -10.18
C ILE A 310 -3.11 32.90 -11.50
N GLU A 311 -4.16 33.00 -12.30
CA GLU A 311 -4.20 33.98 -13.37
C GLU A 311 -3.97 35.34 -12.68
N GLU A 312 -2.80 35.92 -12.92
CA GLU A 312 -2.55 37.30 -12.55
C GLU A 312 -3.60 38.13 -13.29
N GLU A 313 -4.60 38.64 -12.56
CA GLU A 313 -5.46 39.70 -13.05
C GLU A 313 -4.53 40.84 -13.47
N GLU A 314 -4.44 41.09 -14.79
CA GLU A 314 -3.86 42.29 -15.33
C GLU A 314 -4.54 43.48 -14.66
N GLU A 315 -3.80 44.20 -13.81
CA GLU A 315 -4.22 45.51 -13.31
C GLU A 315 -4.43 46.42 -14.53
N GLU A 316 -5.70 46.62 -14.87
CA GLU A 316 -6.14 47.57 -15.87
C GLU A 316 -5.72 48.98 -15.43
N GLU A 317 -4.66 49.48 -16.06
CA GLU A 317 -4.06 50.79 -15.81
C GLU A 317 -5.11 51.88 -16.02
N ALA A 318 -5.58 52.48 -14.91
CA ALA A 318 -6.55 53.56 -14.94
C ALA A 318 -6.04 54.76 -15.77
N PRO A 319 -6.84 55.32 -16.69
CA PRO A 319 -6.39 56.37 -17.59
C PRO A 319 -6.10 57.66 -16.81
N ARG A 320 -4.84 58.10 -16.86
CA ARG A 320 -4.42 59.43 -16.39
C ARG A 320 -5.20 60.50 -17.15
N ALA A 321 -6.10 61.17 -16.44
CA ALA A 321 -6.77 62.37 -16.90
C ALA A 321 -5.74 63.47 -17.20
N ARG A 322 -5.67 63.88 -18.47
CA ARG A 322 -5.01 65.13 -18.86
C ARG A 322 -5.90 66.30 -18.44
N ARG A 323 -5.36 67.18 -17.62
CA ARG A 323 -5.76 68.60 -17.55
C ARG A 323 -4.51 69.44 -17.65
#